data_AF-A0A8J5ZY90-F1
#
_entry.id   AF-A0A8J5ZY90-F1
#
_cell.length_a   1.000
_cell.length_b   1.000
_cell.length_c   1.000
_cell.angle_alpha   90.00
_cell.angle_beta   90.00
_cell.angle_gamma   90.00
#
_symmetry.space_group_name_H-M   'P 1'
#
loop_
_entity.id
_entity.type
_entity.pdbx_description
1 polymer ?
#
loop_
_entity_poly.entity_id
_entity_poly.type
_entity_poly.pdbx_seq_one_letter_code
_entity_poly.pdbx_strand_id
1 'polypeptide(L)'
;EDDANRLGEKVILREQVKELFNEKYGEALGLNRPVLVPYKLIRDSPDAVEVTGLPDDIPFRNPNTYDIHRLEKILKAREHVRMVIINQLQ
;
A
#
# COMPACT_ATOMS: atom_id res chain seq x y z
N GLU A 1 23.38 -9.58 -16.19
CA GLU A 1 23.52 -8.88 -14.89
C GLU A 1 22.38 -7.90 -14.64
N ASP A 2 21.98 -7.09 -15.63
CA ASP A 2 20.86 -6.13 -15.51
C ASP A 2 19.51 -6.73 -15.06
N ASP A 3 19.06 -7.85 -15.63
CA ASP A 3 17.73 -8.40 -15.30
C ASP A 3 17.62 -8.92 -13.85
N ALA A 4 18.71 -9.46 -13.31
CA ALA A 4 18.76 -9.95 -11.93
C ALA A 4 18.73 -8.78 -10.92
N ASN A 5 19.45 -7.70 -11.23
CA ASN A 5 19.44 -6.48 -10.41
C ASN A 5 18.06 -5.83 -10.39
N ARG A 6 17.38 -5.75 -11.55
CA ARG A 6 16.02 -5.18 -11.65
C ARG A 6 14.98 -6.04 -10.95
N LEU A 7 15.12 -7.37 -10.96
CA LEU A 7 14.22 -8.26 -10.25
C LEU A 7 14.40 -8.14 -8.73
N GLY A 8 15.65 -8.08 -8.25
CA GLY A 8 15.97 -7.87 -6.84
C GLY A 8 15.43 -6.52 -6.32
N GLU A 9 15.65 -5.45 -7.08
CA GLU A 9 15.13 -4.12 -6.77
C GLU A 9 13.59 -4.10 -6.68
N LYS A 10 12.90 -4.71 -7.65
CA LYS A 10 11.43 -4.79 -7.62
C LYS A 10 10.92 -5.55 -6.39
N VAL A 11 11.61 -6.60 -5.95
CA VAL A 11 11.24 -7.34 -4.72
C VAL A 11 11.38 -6.44 -3.50
N ILE A 12 12.49 -5.71 -3.39
CA ILE A 12 12.75 -4.78 -2.27
C ILE A 12 11.70 -3.66 -2.22
N LEU A 13 11.38 -3.03 -3.36
CA LEU A 13 10.37 -1.97 -3.43
C LEU A 13 8.97 -2.49 -3.08
N ARG A 14 8.65 -3.72 -3.47
CA ARG A 14 7.36 -4.35 -3.17
C ARG A 14 7.17 -4.59 -1.68
N GLU A 15 8.18 -5.12 -1.00
CA GLU A 15 8.11 -5.33 0.45
C GLU A 15 8.03 -3.99 1.19
N GLN A 16 8.78 -2.96 0.78
CA GLN A 16 8.67 -1.63 1.37
C GLN A 16 7.26 -1.02 1.22
N VAL A 17 6.64 -1.11 0.03
CA VAL A 17 5.27 -0.61 -0.17
C VAL A 17 4.26 -1.40 0.67
N LYS A 18 4.47 -2.72 0.80
CA LYS A 18 3.64 -3.58 1.64
C LYS A 18 3.74 -3.22 3.11
N GLU A 19 4.95 -2.97 3.62
CA GLU A 19 5.17 -2.50 4.98
C GLU A 19 4.51 -1.14 5.20
N LEU A 20 4.74 -0.17 4.30
CA LEU A 20 4.10 1.14 4.34
C LEU A 20 2.57 1.04 4.47
N PHE A 21 1.93 0.22 3.62
CA PHE A 21 0.48 0.06 3.68
C PHE A 21 0.02 -0.63 4.97
N ASN A 22 0.77 -1.60 5.48
CA ASN A 22 0.44 -2.26 6.73
C ASN A 22 0.58 -1.31 7.94
N GLU A 23 1.61 -0.46 7.94
CA GLU A 23 1.81 0.57 8.95
C GLU A 23 0.65 1.58 8.93
N LYS A 24 0.33 2.14 7.75
CA LYS A 24 -0.78 3.09 7.62
C LYS A 24 -2.14 2.49 7.97
N TYR A 25 -2.35 1.22 7.67
CA TYR A 25 -3.56 0.52 8.09
C TYR A 25 -3.60 0.26 9.60
N GLY A 26 -2.47 -0.11 10.21
CA GLY A 26 -2.34 -0.23 11.67
C GLY A 26 -2.61 1.10 12.38
N GLU A 27 -2.01 2.18 11.90
CA GLU A 27 -2.26 3.56 12.37
C GLU A 27 -3.75 3.93 12.25
N ALA A 28 -4.39 3.62 11.12
CA ALA A 28 -5.81 3.89 10.89
C ALA A 28 -6.75 3.09 11.84
N LEU A 29 -6.30 1.92 12.29
CA LEU A 29 -6.97 1.12 13.33
C LEU A 29 -6.66 1.60 14.76
N GLY A 30 -5.83 2.63 14.93
CA GLY A 30 -5.39 3.12 16.24
C GLY A 30 -4.36 2.21 16.93
N LEU A 31 -3.63 1.41 16.17
CA LEU A 31 -2.64 0.46 16.67
C LEU A 31 -1.22 0.96 16.42
N ASN A 32 -0.33 0.77 17.40
CA ASN A 32 1.10 1.08 17.27
C ASN A 32 1.91 -0.07 16.62
N ARG A 33 1.31 -0.80 15.69
CA ARG A 33 1.95 -1.91 14.98
C ARG A 33 1.41 -2.04 13.56
N PRO A 34 2.22 -2.50 12.59
CA PRO A 34 1.73 -2.79 11.25
C PRO A 34 0.71 -3.93 11.29
N VAL A 35 -0.36 -3.79 10.51
CA VAL A 35 -1.42 -4.80 10.36
C VAL A 35 -1.59 -5.12 8.89
N LEU A 36 -1.73 -6.42 8.57
CA LEU A 36 -1.94 -6.85 7.20
C LEU A 36 -3.21 -6.23 6.62
N VAL A 37 -3.06 -5.54 5.49
CA VAL A 37 -4.18 -4.96 4.76
C VAL A 37 -5.03 -6.05 4.10
N PRO A 38 -6.34 -6.13 4.41
CA PRO A 38 -7.26 -7.05 3.75
C PRO A 38 -7.72 -6.50 2.39
N TYR A 39 -6.81 -6.45 1.40
CA TYR A 39 -7.07 -5.85 0.07
C TYR A 39 -8.33 -6.38 -0.62
N LYS A 40 -8.69 -7.65 -0.40
CA LYS A 40 -9.91 -8.24 -0.98
C LYS A 40 -11.17 -7.62 -0.39
N LEU A 41 -11.24 -7.50 0.94
CA LEU A 41 -12.39 -6.90 1.63
C LEU A 41 -12.53 -5.42 1.31
N ILE A 42 -11.42 -4.68 1.26
CA ILE A 42 -11.44 -3.25 0.91
C ILE A 42 -11.91 -3.04 -0.54
N ARG A 43 -11.50 -3.93 -1.45
CA ARG A 43 -11.96 -3.87 -2.85
C ARG A 43 -13.46 -4.17 -2.96
N ASP A 44 -13.95 -5.13 -2.18
CA ASP A 44 -15.34 -5.55 -2.20
C ASP A 44 -16.24 -4.53 -1.43
N SER A 45 -15.67 -3.78 -0.47
CA SER A 45 -16.29 -2.70 0.31
C SER A 45 -15.43 -1.42 0.28
N PRO A 46 -15.46 -0.65 -0.82
CA PRO A 46 -14.60 0.54 -0.99
C PRO A 46 -14.96 1.70 -0.06
N ASP A 47 -16.14 1.68 0.54
CA ASP A 47 -16.63 2.65 1.53
C ASP A 47 -16.11 2.38 2.95
N ALA A 48 -15.49 1.23 3.19
CA ALA A 48 -14.98 0.86 4.51
C ALA A 48 -13.64 1.52 4.84
N VAL A 49 -12.78 1.74 3.84
CA VAL A 49 -11.44 2.32 4.03
C VAL A 49 -11.20 3.39 2.97
N GLU A 50 -10.99 4.61 3.43
CA GLU A 50 -10.55 5.70 2.58
C GLU A 50 -9.02 5.73 2.55
N VAL A 51 -8.45 5.77 1.34
CA VAL A 51 -7.01 5.88 1.12
C VAL A 51 -6.72 7.17 0.36
N THR A 52 -5.91 8.04 0.95
CA THR A 52 -5.52 9.35 0.40
C THR A 52 -4.02 9.50 0.32
N GLY A 53 -3.55 10.48 -0.47
CA GLY A 53 -2.12 10.78 -0.65
C GLY A 53 -1.33 9.79 -1.48
N LEU A 54 -2.00 8.83 -2.13
CA LEU A 54 -1.41 8.08 -3.24
C LEU A 54 -1.22 8.99 -4.46
N PRO A 55 -0.23 8.72 -5.33
CA PRO A 55 -0.07 9.44 -6.59
C PRO A 55 -1.31 9.36 -7.48
N ASP A 56 -1.65 10.44 -8.18
CA ASP A 56 -2.93 10.61 -8.92
C ASP A 56 -3.28 9.47 -9.89
N ASP A 57 -2.28 8.84 -10.51
CA ASP A 57 -2.46 7.74 -11.47
C ASP A 57 -2.43 6.33 -10.87
N ILE A 58 -2.35 6.20 -9.54
CA ILE A 58 -2.12 4.92 -8.87
C ILE A 58 -3.28 4.58 -7.92
N PRO A 59 -4.19 3.66 -8.32
CA PRO A 59 -5.26 3.22 -7.43
C PRO A 59 -4.70 2.32 -6.33
N PHE A 60 -5.32 2.36 -5.15
CA PHE A 60 -4.97 1.46 -4.04
C PHE A 60 -5.29 0.00 -4.37
N ARG A 61 -4.26 -0.85 -4.36
CA ARG A 61 -4.31 -2.29 -4.68
C ARG A 61 -3.20 -3.04 -3.95
N ASN A 62 -3.20 -4.37 -4.06
CA ASN A 62 -2.15 -5.22 -3.52
C ASN A 62 -0.78 -4.84 -4.16
N PRO A 63 0.29 -4.63 -3.36
CA PRO A 63 1.63 -4.26 -3.86
C PRO A 63 2.18 -5.21 -4.94
N ASN A 64 1.78 -6.49 -4.92
CA ASN A 64 2.18 -7.48 -5.93
C ASN A 64 1.67 -7.16 -7.35
N THR A 65 0.66 -6.31 -7.47
CA THR A 65 0.07 -5.92 -8.77
C THR A 65 0.76 -4.74 -9.42
N TYR A 66 1.66 -4.05 -8.71
CA TYR A 66 2.37 -2.89 -9.24
C TYR A 66 3.66 -3.27 -9.97
N ASP A 67 3.90 -2.56 -11.06
CA ASP A 67 5.21 -2.46 -11.71
C ASP A 67 6.18 -1.57 -10.91
N ILE A 68 7.48 -1.69 -11.24
CA ILE A 68 8.57 -1.07 -10.46
C ILE A 68 8.40 0.46 -10.31
N HIS A 69 8.03 1.16 -11.39
CA HIS A 69 7.84 2.60 -11.39
C HIS A 69 6.69 3.05 -10.47
N ARG A 70 5.61 2.25 -10.40
CA ARG A 70 4.50 2.53 -9.48
C ARG A 70 4.93 2.35 -8.04
N LEU A 71 5.68 1.30 -7.73
CA LEU A 71 6.21 1.07 -6.38
C LEU A 71 7.10 2.25 -5.93
N GLU A 72 8.00 2.71 -6.79
CA GLU A 72 8.84 3.87 -6.49
C GLU A 72 8.03 5.15 -6.26
N LYS A 73 7.02 5.42 -7.11
CA LYS A 73 6.15 6.59 -6.94
C LYS A 73 5.39 6.56 -5.62
N ILE A 74 4.87 5.40 -5.22
CA ILE A 74 4.20 5.23 -3.92
C ILE A 74 5.16 5.52 -2.77
N LEU A 75 6.39 4.98 -2.82
CA LEU A 75 7.39 5.21 -1.78
C LEU A 75 7.85 6.67 -1.70
N LYS A 76 7.94 7.38 -2.82
CA LYS A 76 8.20 8.83 -2.84
C LYS A 76 7.08 9.63 -2.18
N ALA A 77 5.84 9.15 -2.29
CA ALA A 77 4.68 9.78 -1.66
C ALA A 77 4.39 9.25 -0.24
N ARG A 78 5.25 8.39 0.34
CA ARG A 78 4.97 7.66 1.60
C ARG A 78 4.51 8.52 2.78
N GLU A 79 5.00 9.76 2.88
CA GLU A 79 4.65 10.69 3.95
C GLU A 79 3.24 11.28 3.78
N HIS A 80 2.73 11.28 2.55
CA HIS A 80 1.39 11.75 2.22
C HIS A 80 0.36 10.62 2.28
N VAL A 81 0.78 9.36 2.09
CA VAL A 81 -0.12 8.20 2.13
C VAL A 81 -0.77 8.08 3.51
N ARG A 82 -2.10 8.13 3.52
CA ARG A 82 -2.92 8.02 4.72
C ARG A 82 -4.10 7.09 4.49
N MET A 83 -4.45 6.33 5.51
CA MET A 83 -5.64 5.49 5.53
C MET A 83 -6.58 5.94 6.65
N VAL A 84 -7.88 5.85 6.41
CA VAL A 84 -8.92 6.14 7.40
C VAL A 84 -9.95 5.02 7.34
N ILE A 85 -10.24 4.40 8.49
CA ILE A 85 -11.29 3.39 8.60
C ILE A 85 -12.62 4.10 8.82
N ILE A 86 -13.55 3.95 7.87
CA ILE A 86 -14.89 4.55 7.93
C ILE A 86 -15.87 3.53 8.49
N ASN A 87 -15.89 2.32 7.95
CA ASN A 87 -16.74 1.22 8.39
C ASN A 87 -15.91 -0.02 8.71
N GLN A 88 -16.44 -0.89 9.56
CA GLN A 88 -15.84 -2.20 9.77
C GLN A 88 -15.96 -3.04 8.51
N LEU A 89 -14.83 -3.63 8.08
CA LEU A 89 -14.82 -4.61 7.00
C LEU A 89 -15.58 -5.85 7.50
N GLN A 90 -16.76 -6.09 6.92
CA GLN A 90 -17.61 -7.24 7.24
C GLN A 90 -17.28 -8.45 6.37
#